data_AF-A0A399GU56-F1
#
_entry.id   AF-A0A399GU56-F1
#
_cell.length_a   1.000
_cell.length_b   1.000
_cell.length_c   1.000
_cell.angle_alpha   90.00
_cell.angle_beta   90.00
_cell.angle_gamma   90.00
#
_symmetry.space_group_name_H-M   'P 1'
#
loop_
_entity.id
_entity.type
_entity.pdbx_description
1 polymer ?
#
loop_
_entity_poly.entity_id
_entity_poly.type
_entity_poly.pdbx_seq_one_letter_code
_entity_poly.pdbx_strand_id
1 'polypeptide(L)'
;MPVTLRHLDTRRFPAWLERSRAEYARDLVTAGRSPEDAHRHADETMARSFPSGTPDSGHAVFDVVDDTGATVGYLWTGPDESDDAGAW
;
A
#
# COMPACT_ATOMS: atom_id res chain seq x y z
N MET A 1 1.05 -6.22 -23.00
CA MET A 1 0.85 -4.77 -22.83
C MET A 1 1.74 -4.33 -21.69
N PRO A 2 2.70 -3.42 -21.92
CA PRO A 2 3.55 -2.91 -20.85
C PRO A 2 2.74 -2.00 -19.91
N VAL A 3 3.12 -1.97 -18.64
CA VAL A 3 2.65 -0.98 -17.66
C VAL A 3 3.82 -0.14 -17.19
N THR A 4 3.55 1.10 -16.83
CA THR A 4 4.55 2.04 -16.30
C THR A 4 4.23 2.39 -14.86
N LEU A 5 5.25 2.49 -14.02
CA LEU A 5 5.12 2.98 -12.65
C LEU A 5 5.26 4.49 -12.62
N ARG A 6 4.26 5.18 -12.06
CA ARG A 6 4.31 6.63 -11.85
C ARG A 6 4.20 6.92 -10.36
N HIS A 7 5.11 7.70 -9.81
CA HIS A 7 5.02 8.11 -8.41
C HIS A 7 3.65 8.72 -8.11
N LEU A 8 3.05 8.25 -7.02
CA LEU A 8 1.79 8.81 -6.54
C LEU A 8 2.00 10.27 -6.15
N ASP A 9 1.11 11.14 -6.61
CA ASP A 9 1.07 12.54 -6.16
C ASP A 9 0.79 12.57 -4.66
N THR A 10 1.61 13.29 -3.89
CA THR A 10 1.46 13.42 -2.44
C THR A 10 0.09 13.97 -2.03
N ARG A 11 -0.57 14.76 -2.89
CA ARG A 11 -1.94 15.25 -2.69
C ARG A 11 -2.98 14.14 -2.73
N ARG A 12 -2.69 13.04 -3.44
CA ARG A 12 -3.54 11.86 -3.56
C ARG A 12 -3.24 10.79 -2.51
N PHE A 13 -2.13 10.95 -1.78
CA PHE A 13 -1.68 9.99 -0.79
C PHE A 13 -2.74 9.67 0.30
N PRO A 14 -3.43 10.65 0.91
CA PRO A 14 -4.44 10.33 1.92
C PRO A 14 -5.59 9.47 1.36
N ALA A 15 -6.05 9.75 0.15
CA ALA A 15 -7.09 8.95 -0.50
C ALA A 15 -6.59 7.54 -0.87
N TRP A 16 -5.33 7.42 -1.29
CA TRP A 16 -4.70 6.14 -1.53
C TRP A 16 -4.58 5.31 -0.24
N LEU A 17 -4.18 5.93 0.86
CA LEU A 17 -4.00 5.26 2.15
C LEU A 17 -5.29 4.63 2.64
N GLU A 18 -6.40 5.38 2.59
CA GLU A 18 -7.73 4.87 2.95
C GLU A 18 -8.18 3.72 2.04
N ARG A 19 -7.96 3.85 0.72
CA ARG A 19 -8.28 2.78 -0.23
C ARG A 19 -7.46 1.52 0.04
N SER A 20 -6.15 1.66 0.21
CA SER A 20 -5.23 0.53 0.42
C SER A 20 -5.54 -0.18 1.74
N ARG A 21 -5.82 0.56 2.81
CA ARG A 21 -6.30 0.01 4.09
C ARG A 21 -7.56 -0.84 3.92
N ALA A 22 -8.56 -0.31 3.21
CA ALA A 22 -9.82 -1.01 3.01
C ALA A 22 -9.66 -2.27 2.14
N GLU A 23 -8.83 -2.22 1.11
CA GLU A 23 -8.50 -3.37 0.27
C GLU A 23 -7.76 -4.44 1.06
N TYR A 24 -6.74 -4.07 1.81
CA TYR A 24 -5.98 -5.01 2.62
C TYR A 24 -6.84 -5.69 3.70
N ALA A 25 -7.74 -4.95 4.35
CA ALA A 25 -8.71 -5.54 5.28
C ALA A 25 -9.61 -6.57 4.59
N ARG A 26 -10.07 -6.30 3.36
CA ARG A 26 -10.87 -7.27 2.58
C ARG A 26 -10.07 -8.53 2.27
N ASP A 27 -8.82 -8.38 1.84
CA ASP A 27 -7.95 -9.52 1.53
C ASP A 27 -7.72 -10.41 2.77
N LEU A 28 -7.55 -9.80 3.95
CA LEU A 28 -7.43 -10.51 5.22
C LEU A 28 -8.72 -11.27 5.59
N VAL A 29 -9.89 -10.69 5.33
CA VAL A 29 -11.18 -11.39 5.51
C VAL A 29 -11.29 -12.55 4.54
N THR A 30 -10.95 -12.36 3.27
CA THR A 30 -10.92 -13.43 2.26
C THR A 30 -9.94 -14.53 2.64
N ALA A 31 -8.83 -14.20 3.30
CA ALA A 31 -7.87 -15.16 3.85
C ALA A 31 -8.35 -15.86 5.14
N GLY A 32 -9.56 -15.53 5.64
CA GLY A 32 -10.22 -16.23 6.75
C GLY A 32 -10.14 -15.52 8.10
N ARG A 33 -9.63 -14.28 8.18
CA ARG A 33 -9.70 -13.48 9.42
C ARG A 33 -11.12 -12.98 9.67
N SER A 34 -11.45 -12.72 10.93
CA SER A 34 -12.68 -12.01 11.28
C SER A 34 -12.64 -10.58 10.72
N PRO A 35 -13.79 -9.98 10.35
CA PRO A 35 -13.81 -8.59 9.89
C PRO A 35 -13.20 -7.60 10.87
N GLU A 36 -13.46 -7.76 12.17
CA GLU A 36 -12.92 -6.89 13.21
C GLU A 36 -11.39 -6.99 13.31
N ASP A 37 -10.85 -8.21 13.34
CA ASP A 37 -9.40 -8.41 13.38
C ASP A 37 -8.71 -7.95 12.08
N ALA A 38 -9.37 -8.14 10.93
CA ALA A 38 -8.85 -7.70 9.65
C ALA A 38 -8.74 -6.17 9.58
N HIS A 39 -9.78 -5.46 10.00
CA HIS A 39 -9.75 -3.99 10.07
C HIS A 39 -8.69 -3.49 11.05
N ARG A 40 -8.65 -4.04 12.26
CA ARG A 40 -7.63 -3.68 13.26
C ARG A 40 -6.22 -3.93 12.74
N HIS A 41 -5.96 -5.07 12.11
CA HIS A 41 -4.65 -5.41 11.59
C HIS A 41 -4.23 -4.51 10.42
N ALA A 42 -5.15 -4.21 9.51
CA ALA A 42 -4.91 -3.24 8.45
C ALA A 42 -4.60 -1.86 9.01
N ASP A 43 -5.32 -1.45 10.06
CA ASP A 43 -5.11 -0.16 10.71
C ASP A 43 -3.74 -0.05 11.36
N GLU A 44 -3.34 -1.06 12.12
CA GLU A 44 -2.02 -1.16 12.77
C GLU A 44 -0.89 -1.17 11.73
N THR A 45 -1.07 -1.89 10.62
CA THR A 45 -0.07 -2.01 9.54
C THR A 45 0.16 -0.65 8.86
N MET A 46 -0.91 0.05 8.51
CA MET A 46 -0.83 1.36 7.86
C MET A 46 -0.25 2.42 8.80
N ALA A 47 -0.61 2.40 10.09
CA ALA A 47 -0.07 3.33 11.08
C ALA A 47 1.43 3.13 11.34
N ARG A 48 1.90 1.87 11.33
CA ARG A 48 3.33 1.53 11.44
C ARG A 48 4.11 2.03 10.22
N SER A 49 3.55 1.80 9.03
CA SER A 49 4.19 2.16 7.76
C SER A 49 4.21 3.66 7.50
N PHE A 50 3.18 4.38 7.95
CA PHE A 50 3.03 5.81 7.71
C PHE A 50 2.68 6.54 9.00
N PRO A 51 3.61 6.62 9.98
CA PRO A 51 3.33 7.20 11.29
C PRO A 51 2.95 8.69 11.22
N SER A 52 3.43 9.42 10.20
CA SER A 52 3.06 10.81 9.94
C SER A 52 1.89 10.98 8.96
N GLY A 53 1.30 9.87 8.46
CA GLY A 53 0.28 9.91 7.42
C GLY A 53 0.78 10.40 6.06
N THR A 54 2.09 10.44 5.87
CA THR A 54 2.77 10.81 4.62
C THR A 54 3.83 9.77 4.29
N PRO A 55 4.17 9.56 3.00
CA PRO A 55 5.26 8.67 2.65
C PRO A 55 6.57 9.25 3.19
N ASP A 56 7.22 8.52 4.10
CA ASP A 56 8.58 8.80 4.53
C ASP A 56 9.57 8.35 3.44
N SER A 57 10.82 8.78 3.54
CA SER A 57 11.93 8.50 2.62
C SER A 57 12.17 7.00 2.34
N GLY A 58 11.73 6.10 3.22
CA GLY A 58 11.82 4.65 3.04
C GLY A 58 10.65 4.02 2.26
N HIS A 59 9.54 4.74 2.07
CA HIS A 59 8.37 4.22 1.37
C HIS A 59 8.16 4.90 0.02
N ALA A 60 7.88 4.10 -1.01
CA ALA A 60 7.52 4.60 -2.32
C ALA A 60 6.20 4.01 -2.78
N VAL A 61 5.28 4.88 -3.20
CA VAL A 61 3.97 4.49 -3.75
C VAL A 61 3.89 4.96 -5.19
N PHE A 62 3.42 4.06 -6.05
CA PHE A 62 3.27 4.27 -7.49
C PHE A 62 1.87 3.91 -7.95
N ASP A 63 1.31 4.72 -8.85
CA ASP A 63 0.22 4.29 -9.73
C ASP A 63 0.80 3.40 -10.83
N VAL A 64 0.17 2.24 -11.06
CA VAL A 64 0.46 1.38 -12.21
C VAL A 64 -0.43 1.86 -13.35
N VAL A 65 0.18 2.30 -14.44
CA VAL A 65 -0.52 2.94 -15.57
C VAL A 65 -0.31 2.13 -16.84
N ASP A 66 -1.40 1.86 -17.55
CA ASP A 66 -1.36 1.16 -18.84
C ASP A 66 -0.93 2.09 -20.00
N ASP A 67 -0.87 1.53 -21.21
CA ASP A 67 -0.48 2.25 -22.42
C ASP A 67 -1.50 3.31 -22.89
N THR A 68 -2.74 3.25 -22.38
CA THR A 68 -3.77 4.27 -22.61
C THR A 68 -3.66 5.46 -21.65
N GLY A 69 -2.83 5.33 -20.61
CA GLY A 69 -2.70 6.32 -19.53
C GLY A 69 -3.68 6.11 -18.38
N ALA A 70 -4.41 5.01 -18.34
CA ALA A 70 -5.34 4.70 -17.27
C ALA A 70 -4.62 4.05 -16.07
N THR A 71 -4.95 4.49 -14.85
CA THR A 71 -4.47 3.84 -13.62
C THR A 71 -5.20 2.52 -13.44
N VAL A 72 -4.46 1.41 -13.53
CA VAL A 72 -4.98 0.03 -13.41
C VAL A 72 -4.68 -0.61 -12.07
N GLY A 73 -3.87 0.02 -11.23
CA GLY A 73 -3.52 -0.46 -9.90
C GLY A 73 -2.51 0.45 -9.21
N TYR A 74 -1.88 -0.05 -8.17
CA TYR A 74 -0.78 0.61 -7.49
C TYR A 74 0.29 -0.40 -7.07
N LEU A 75 1.49 0.11 -6.85
CA LEU A 75 2.59 -0.60 -6.22
C LEU A 75 3.04 0.22 -5.01
N TRP A 76 3.23 -0.45 -3.89
CA TRP A 76 3.82 0.15 -2.70
C TRP A 76 5.01 -0.69 -2.25
N THR A 77 6.14 -0.04 -2.06
CA THR A 77 7.35 -0.61 -1.49
C THR A 77 7.70 0.13 -0.20
N GLY A 78 8.16 -0.61 0.80
CA GLY A 78 8.65 -0.07 2.07
C GLY A 78 10.06 -0.57 2.36
N PRO A 79 10.71 -0.04 3.42
CA PRO A 79 11.95 -0.61 3.90
C PRO A 79 11.69 -2.05 4.35
N ASP A 80 12.71 -2.90 4.19
CA ASP A 80 12.64 -4.22 4.79
C ASP A 80 12.63 -4.07 6.32
N GLU A 81 11.56 -4.54 6.95
CA GLU A 81 11.45 -4.62 8.41
C GLU A 81 11.82 -6.02 8.92
N SER A 82 12.24 -6.92 8.03
CA SER A 82 12.73 -8.24 8.41
C SER A 82 14.15 -8.15 8.96
N ASP A 83 14.45 -8.92 10.00
CA ASP A 83 15.84 -9.13 10.47
C ASP A 83 16.62 -10.10 9.54
N ASP A 84 16.08 -10.41 8.36
CA ASP A 84 16.70 -11.29 7.38
C ASP A 84 17.51 -10.48 6.38
N ALA A 85 18.84 -10.45 6.57
CA ALA A 85 19.77 -9.77 5.67
C ALA A 85 19.75 -10.27 4.21
N GLY A 86 19.01 -11.34 3.90
CA GLY A 86 18.78 -11.86 2.56
C GLY A 86 17.43 -11.49 1.92
N ALA A 87 16.55 -10.76 2.61
CA ALA A 87 15.31 -10.26 2.02
C ALA A 87 15.60 -9.01 1.17
N TRP A 88 15.20 -9.04 -0.09
CA TRP A 88 15.37 -7.96 -1.07
C TRP A 88 14.02 -7.37 -1.45
#